data_AF-A0A367ZTH3-F1
#
_entry.id   AF-A0A367ZTH3-F1
#
_cell.length_a   1.000
_cell.length_b   1.000
_cell.length_c   1.000
_cell.angle_alpha   90.00
_cell.angle_beta   90.00
_cell.angle_gamma   90.00
#
_symmetry.space_group_name_H-M   'P 1'
#
loop_
_entity.id
_entity.type
_entity.pdbx_description
1 polymer ?
#
loop_
_entity_poly.entity_id
_entity_poly.type
_entity_poly.pdbx_seq_one_letter_code
_entity_poly.pdbx_strand_id
1 'polypeptide(L)'
;MMVSLVLAMVSGAAPLLAKAGMPPAGASPARADKPMLWIWRGFRRAGLDLPTFRRHLATRFIPATVKTPGRFGLQACLVVMPLNGGEQGLPDEISLVAYRSSQLYRQMNATPEGKAYQDSQWELFDRSASLSLVPQAFTGRLPTAWARGLAYDLLGKPVDWSSGHTVFYLGRRHPHLPPDTFMARLHRHLAEVRRTLPAWGLDGYLTLLTGDYHYAFLHWPAPGAHDRAMASPVGLALRQDAAEFLEDLMWSGAQRYDGWIEPGECIIVPLPPPPSPRPPKAP
;
A
#
# COMPACT_ATOMS: atom_id res chain seq x y z
N MET A 1 10.76 -51.83 14.27
CA MET A 1 10.30 -52.69 13.17
C MET A 1 9.14 -51.96 12.51
N MET A 2 9.32 -51.39 11.31
CA MET A 2 9.04 -52.00 9.99
C MET A 2 7.59 -52.50 9.85
N VAL A 3 6.80 -52.23 8.80
CA VAL A 3 6.87 -51.38 7.58
C VAL A 3 5.53 -51.58 6.82
N SER A 4 5.25 -50.69 5.86
CA SER A 4 4.29 -50.77 4.73
C SER A 4 2.96 -50.02 4.91
N LEU A 5 2.68 -48.88 4.25
CA LEU A 5 2.84 -48.43 2.84
C LEU A 5 1.74 -48.97 1.90
N VAL A 6 0.86 -48.07 1.46
CA VAL A 6 0.30 -48.08 0.10
C VAL A 6 0.41 -46.66 -0.47
N LEU A 7 1.00 -46.60 -1.65
CA LEU A 7 1.46 -45.44 -2.41
C LEU A 7 0.79 -45.53 -3.80
N ALA A 8 0.28 -44.42 -4.31
CA ALA A 8 0.09 -44.13 -5.74
C ALA A 8 -0.08 -42.59 -5.85
N MET A 9 0.93 -41.75 -6.10
CA MET A 9 1.78 -41.55 -7.28
C MET A 9 1.00 -41.32 -8.59
N VAL A 10 0.72 -40.05 -8.91
CA VAL A 10 1.01 -39.49 -10.23
C VAL A 10 1.77 -38.17 -10.04
N SER A 11 3.09 -38.31 -10.23
CA SER A 11 4.10 -37.37 -10.73
C SER A 11 3.68 -35.93 -11.09
N GLY A 12 4.44 -34.96 -10.58
CA GLY A 12 4.46 -33.60 -11.09
C GLY A 12 5.12 -32.60 -10.15
N ALA A 13 6.42 -32.76 -9.87
CA ALA A 13 7.21 -31.72 -9.20
C ALA A 13 7.20 -30.43 -10.04
N ALA A 14 6.80 -29.32 -9.43
CA ALA A 14 7.04 -27.96 -9.93
C ALA A 14 7.39 -27.04 -8.74
N PRO A 15 8.41 -26.18 -8.86
CA PRO A 15 8.92 -25.39 -7.75
C PRO A 15 7.99 -24.21 -7.43
N LEU A 16 7.63 -24.07 -6.15
CA LEU A 16 7.01 -22.86 -5.59
C LEU A 16 8.02 -21.71 -5.56
N LEU A 17 8.18 -21.04 -6.70
CA LEU A 17 8.80 -19.74 -6.85
C LEU A 17 7.77 -18.80 -7.47
N ALA A 18 7.00 -18.10 -6.64
CA ALA A 18 6.38 -16.85 -7.05
C ALA A 18 7.47 -15.77 -7.08
N LYS A 19 8.34 -15.82 -8.09
CA LYS A 19 9.11 -14.65 -8.52
C LYS A 19 8.11 -13.59 -8.98
N ALA A 20 8.38 -12.32 -8.65
CA ALA A 20 7.64 -11.14 -9.07
C ALA A 20 7.00 -11.33 -10.47
N GLY A 21 5.67 -11.32 -10.53
CA GLY A 21 4.91 -11.55 -11.75
C GLY A 21 5.21 -10.48 -12.81
N MET A 22 5.97 -10.86 -13.84
CA MET A 22 6.07 -10.14 -15.11
C MET A 22 4.99 -10.67 -16.08
N PRO A 23 4.23 -9.80 -16.78
CA PRO A 23 3.44 -10.22 -17.94
C PRO A 23 4.32 -10.38 -19.20
N PRO A 24 3.91 -11.20 -20.18
CA PRO A 24 4.69 -11.52 -21.39
C PRO A 24 4.79 -10.33 -22.36
N ALA A 25 5.90 -10.30 -23.11
CA ALA A 25 6.20 -9.28 -24.10
C ALA A 25 5.41 -9.52 -25.41
N GLY A 26 4.52 -8.59 -25.75
CA GLY A 26 3.85 -8.50 -27.05
C GLY A 26 3.35 -7.07 -27.25
N ALA A 27 4.06 -6.30 -28.07
CA ALA A 27 3.85 -4.86 -28.24
C ALA A 27 2.57 -4.55 -29.03
N SER A 28 1.69 -3.75 -28.42
CA SER A 28 0.63 -2.99 -29.08
C SER A 28 0.99 -1.50 -28.96
N PRO A 29 0.63 -0.63 -29.93
CA PRO A 29 1.01 0.78 -29.90
C PRO A 29 0.50 1.47 -28.63
N ALA A 30 1.32 2.41 -28.13
CA ALA A 30 1.26 2.98 -26.79
C ALA A 30 -0.09 3.62 -26.43
N ARG A 31 -1.00 2.80 -25.91
CA ARG A 31 -1.99 3.27 -24.95
C ARG A 31 -1.20 3.88 -23.79
N ALA A 32 -1.51 5.11 -23.39
CA ALA A 32 -0.87 5.73 -22.22
C ALA A 32 -0.88 4.72 -21.07
N ASP A 33 0.31 4.25 -20.70
CA ASP A 33 0.47 3.17 -19.75
C ASP A 33 -0.10 3.67 -18.42
N LYS A 34 -1.05 2.92 -17.84
CA LYS A 34 -1.76 3.37 -16.65
C LYS A 34 -0.78 3.58 -15.49
N PRO A 35 -1.03 4.54 -14.58
CA PRO A 35 -0.28 4.64 -13.35
C PRO A 35 -0.21 3.30 -12.63
N MET A 36 0.97 2.96 -12.13
CA MET A 36 1.21 1.73 -11.38
C MET A 36 1.18 2.08 -9.89
N LEU A 37 0.21 1.52 -9.17
CA LEU A 37 0.00 1.73 -7.73
C LEU A 37 0.31 0.44 -6.97
N TRP A 38 1.10 0.54 -5.91
CA TRP A 38 1.35 -0.56 -4.99
C TRP A 38 1.21 -0.13 -3.53
N ILE A 39 0.72 -1.05 -2.71
CA ILE A 39 0.83 -0.96 -1.25
C ILE A 39 1.96 -1.91 -0.84
N TRP A 40 3.03 -1.35 -0.29
CA TRP A 40 4.08 -2.10 0.39
C TRP A 40 3.66 -2.41 1.82
N ARG A 41 3.88 -3.66 2.23
CA ARG A 41 3.75 -4.10 3.62
C ARG A 41 5.11 -4.63 4.07
N GLY A 42 5.83 -3.84 4.85
CA GLY A 42 7.18 -4.12 5.31
C GLY A 42 7.21 -4.59 6.76
N PHE A 43 7.67 -5.82 6.98
CA PHE A 43 8.03 -6.30 8.31
C PHE A 43 9.53 -6.12 8.49
N ARG A 44 9.94 -5.51 9.59
CA ARG A 44 11.34 -5.32 9.93
C ARG A 44 12.04 -6.67 10.06
N ARG A 45 13.27 -6.73 9.57
CA ARG A 45 14.12 -7.92 9.65
C ARG A 45 14.37 -8.30 11.12
N ALA A 46 14.34 -9.59 11.41
CA ALA A 46 14.71 -10.10 12.73
C ALA A 46 16.11 -9.62 13.15
N GLY A 47 16.26 -9.26 14.43
CA GLY A 47 17.52 -8.78 15.01
C GLY A 47 17.86 -7.31 14.75
N LEU A 48 17.09 -6.60 13.92
CA LEU A 48 17.22 -5.15 13.75
C LEU A 48 16.30 -4.45 14.75
N ASP A 49 16.81 -3.66 15.70
CA ASP A 49 15.98 -2.91 16.64
C ASP A 49 15.21 -1.76 15.97
N LEU A 50 14.12 -1.29 16.60
CA LEU A 50 13.23 -0.30 16.01
C LEU A 50 13.93 1.06 15.81
N PRO A 51 14.67 1.62 16.78
CA PRO A 51 15.44 2.85 16.58
C PRO A 51 16.43 2.77 15.40
N THR A 52 17.13 1.65 15.23
CA THR A 52 18.09 1.45 14.14
C THR A 52 17.38 1.31 12.79
N PHE A 53 16.29 0.54 12.74
CA PHE A 53 15.44 0.44 11.56
C PHE A 53 14.95 1.81 11.11
N ARG A 54 14.37 2.60 12.02
CA ARG A 54 13.83 3.94 11.75
C ARG A 54 14.89 4.90 11.24
N ARG A 55 16.03 4.94 11.93
CA ARG A 55 17.16 5.77 11.52
C ARG A 55 17.66 5.40 10.13
N HIS A 56 17.78 4.12 9.81
CA HIS A 56 18.21 3.68 8.49
C HIS A 56 17.14 4.02 7.43
N LEU A 57 15.86 3.76 7.72
CA LEU A 57 14.73 4.11 6.86
C LEU A 57 14.76 5.61 6.50
N ALA A 58 14.85 6.48 7.51
CA ALA A 58 14.88 7.93 7.34
C ALA A 58 16.16 8.43 6.64
N THR A 59 17.34 8.02 7.11
CA THR A 59 18.60 8.65 6.68
C THR A 59 19.19 8.04 5.41
N ARG A 60 18.75 6.84 5.01
CA ARG A 60 19.30 6.14 3.83
C ARG A 60 18.24 5.71 2.84
N PHE A 61 17.24 4.94 3.27
CA PHE A 61 16.31 4.30 2.34
C PHE A 61 15.37 5.31 1.66
N ILE A 62 14.67 6.15 2.42
CA ILE A 62 13.80 7.20 1.86
C ILE A 62 14.59 8.16 0.94
N PRO A 63 15.78 8.68 1.31
CA PRO A 63 16.61 9.46 0.40
C PRO A 63 17.01 8.71 -0.87
N ALA A 64 17.27 7.40 -0.79
CA ALA A 64 17.55 6.58 -1.96
C ALA A 64 16.30 6.42 -2.84
N THR A 65 15.11 6.32 -2.26
CA THR A 65 13.82 6.33 -2.99
C THR A 65 13.66 7.61 -3.80
N VAL A 66 14.00 8.77 -3.24
CA VAL A 66 13.98 10.05 -3.98
C VAL A 66 14.98 10.06 -5.12
N LYS A 67 16.20 9.60 -4.88
CA LYS A 67 17.31 9.67 -5.86
C LYS A 67 17.14 8.71 -7.02
N THR A 68 16.78 7.46 -6.75
CA THR A 68 16.72 6.40 -7.76
C THR A 68 15.30 6.32 -8.34
N PRO A 69 14.28 5.75 -7.66
CA PRO A 69 12.90 5.78 -8.14
C PRO A 69 12.37 7.12 -8.64
N GLY A 70 12.67 8.24 -7.96
CA GLY A 70 12.25 9.57 -8.39
C GLY A 70 12.67 9.94 -9.81
N ARG A 71 13.85 9.49 -10.26
CA ARG A 71 14.32 9.69 -11.65
C ARG A 71 13.60 8.79 -12.66
N PHE A 72 13.03 7.69 -12.20
CA PHE A 72 12.33 6.69 -13.02
C PHE A 72 10.81 6.78 -12.87
N GLY A 73 10.28 8.01 -12.72
CA GLY A 73 8.84 8.26 -12.82
C GLY A 73 8.02 7.84 -11.61
N LEU A 74 8.63 7.67 -10.44
CA LEU A 74 7.90 7.68 -9.17
C LEU A 74 7.23 9.05 -9.01
N GLN A 75 5.92 9.07 -8.80
CA GLN A 75 5.10 10.27 -8.68
C GLN A 75 4.71 10.56 -7.24
N ALA A 76 4.39 9.52 -6.46
CA ALA A 76 4.11 9.64 -5.04
C ALA A 76 4.71 8.47 -4.28
N CYS A 77 5.23 8.75 -3.10
CA CYS A 77 5.61 7.75 -2.11
C CYS A 77 5.16 8.26 -0.76
N LEU A 78 4.14 7.61 -0.19
CA LEU A 78 3.71 7.85 1.17
C LEU A 78 4.23 6.72 2.03
N VAL A 79 4.84 7.04 3.16
CA VAL A 79 5.41 6.07 4.10
C VAL A 79 4.70 6.24 5.43
N VAL A 80 4.26 5.13 6.00
CA VAL A 80 3.55 5.08 7.25
C VAL A 80 4.29 4.18 8.21
N MET A 81 4.53 4.69 9.40
CA MET A 81 5.05 3.94 10.53
C MET A 81 3.93 3.72 11.55
N PRO A 82 3.41 2.51 11.73
CA PRO A 82 2.42 2.23 12.76
C PRO A 82 2.96 2.48 14.18
N LEU A 83 2.07 2.77 15.13
CA LEU A 83 2.39 3.29 16.48
C LEU A 83 3.41 2.47 17.27
N ASN A 84 3.43 1.14 17.13
CA ASN A 84 4.38 0.28 17.83
C ASN A 84 4.75 -0.91 16.93
N GLY A 85 6.00 -1.00 16.51
CA GLY A 85 6.50 -2.20 15.82
C GLY A 85 6.49 -3.42 16.75
N GLY A 86 6.12 -4.59 16.22
CA GLY A 86 6.17 -5.86 16.95
C GLY A 86 4.82 -6.42 17.43
N GLU A 87 3.70 -5.73 17.23
CA GLU A 87 2.39 -6.39 17.33
C GLU A 87 2.27 -7.49 16.26
N GLN A 88 1.73 -8.65 16.64
CA GLN A 88 1.62 -9.78 15.73
C GLN A 88 0.77 -9.42 14.51
N GLY A 89 1.36 -9.50 13.32
CA GLY A 89 0.67 -9.24 12.05
C GLY A 89 0.60 -7.75 11.66
N LEU A 90 1.04 -6.84 12.53
CA LEU A 90 1.20 -5.43 12.19
C LEU A 90 2.59 -5.20 11.57
N PRO A 91 2.68 -4.66 10.34
CA PRO A 91 3.97 -4.34 9.73
C PRO A 91 4.65 -3.16 10.43
N ASP A 92 5.98 -3.10 10.38
CA ASP A 92 6.75 -1.96 10.87
C ASP A 92 6.71 -0.77 9.88
N GLU A 93 6.41 -1.03 8.59
CA GLU A 93 6.16 -0.02 7.57
C GLU A 93 5.00 -0.39 6.65
N ILE A 94 4.17 0.59 6.30
CA ILE A 94 3.24 0.51 5.17
C ILE A 94 3.49 1.69 4.25
N SER A 95 3.62 1.43 2.96
CA SER A 95 3.87 2.52 2.00
C SER A 95 2.95 2.43 0.79
N LEU A 96 2.46 3.59 0.34
CA LEU A 96 1.79 3.74 -0.94
C LEU A 96 2.79 4.26 -1.96
N VAL A 97 3.02 3.50 -3.01
CA VAL A 97 3.98 3.81 -4.07
C VAL A 97 3.25 3.95 -5.39
N ALA A 98 3.33 5.14 -6.00
CA ALA A 98 2.67 5.46 -7.26
C ALA A 98 3.71 5.82 -8.33
N TYR A 99 3.82 5.02 -9.38
CA TYR A 99 4.61 5.32 -10.57
C TYR A 99 3.72 5.77 -11.71
N ARG A 100 4.27 6.64 -12.57
CA ARG A 100 3.61 7.08 -13.80
C ARG A 100 3.28 5.92 -14.74
N SER A 101 4.13 4.92 -14.80
CA SER A 101 3.88 3.74 -15.60
C SER A 101 4.62 2.51 -15.10
N SER A 102 4.07 1.34 -15.44
CA SER A 102 4.72 0.05 -15.19
C SER A 102 6.01 -0.10 -15.99
N GLN A 103 6.07 0.51 -17.19
CA GLN A 103 7.25 0.50 -18.03
C GLN A 103 8.45 1.21 -17.38
N LEU A 104 8.25 2.41 -16.82
CA LEU A 104 9.34 3.17 -16.19
C LEU A 104 9.89 2.45 -14.95
N TYR A 105 9.00 1.83 -14.17
CA TYR A 105 9.41 0.96 -13.07
C TYR A 105 10.26 -0.22 -13.54
N ARG A 106 9.84 -0.93 -14.60
CA ARG A 106 10.64 -2.04 -15.17
C ARG A 106 11.99 -1.56 -15.70
N GLN A 107 12.04 -0.38 -16.33
CA GLN A 107 13.28 0.22 -16.80
C GLN A 107 14.24 0.50 -15.65
N MET A 108 13.76 1.06 -14.53
CA MET A 108 14.56 1.23 -13.32
C MET A 108 15.17 -0.10 -12.88
N ASN A 109 14.34 -1.14 -12.71
CA ASN A 109 14.77 -2.46 -12.25
C ASN A 109 15.73 -3.18 -13.21
N ALA A 110 15.79 -2.78 -14.48
CA ALA A 110 16.76 -3.34 -15.42
C ALA A 110 18.18 -2.79 -15.18
N THR A 111 18.31 -1.58 -14.63
CA THR A 111 19.60 -0.93 -14.38
C THR A 111 20.36 -1.54 -13.18
N PRO A 112 21.70 -1.44 -13.14
CA PRO A 112 22.48 -1.81 -11.95
C PRO A 112 22.09 -1.00 -10.70
N GLU A 113 21.85 0.31 -10.85
CA GLU A 113 21.43 1.19 -9.76
C GLU A 113 20.07 0.78 -9.17
N GLY A 114 19.09 0.51 -10.04
CA GLY A 114 17.76 0.06 -9.60
C GLY A 114 17.79 -1.30 -8.91
N LYS A 115 18.63 -2.24 -9.36
CA LYS A 115 18.84 -3.52 -8.67
C LYS A 115 19.44 -3.34 -7.29
N ALA A 116 20.50 -2.52 -7.17
CA ALA A 116 21.11 -2.21 -5.89
C ALA A 116 20.10 -1.55 -4.92
N TYR A 117 19.25 -0.65 -5.41
CA TYR A 117 18.15 -0.07 -4.62
C TYR A 117 17.13 -1.14 -4.18
N GLN A 118 16.73 -2.04 -5.08
CA GLN A 118 15.81 -3.13 -4.73
C GLN A 118 16.44 -4.12 -3.74
N ASP A 119 17.75 -4.33 -3.79
CA ASP A 119 18.41 -5.24 -2.87
C ASP A 119 18.60 -4.60 -1.48
N SER A 120 18.82 -3.28 -1.40
CA SER A 120 19.01 -2.58 -0.13
C SER A 120 17.79 -2.61 0.78
N GLN A 121 16.58 -2.79 0.23
CA GLN A 121 15.37 -2.94 1.05
C GLN A 121 15.48 -4.15 1.99
N TRP A 122 16.19 -5.20 1.61
CA TRP A 122 16.39 -6.41 2.41
C TRP A 122 17.42 -6.25 3.54
N GLU A 123 18.08 -5.10 3.61
CA GLU A 123 18.82 -4.70 4.81
C GLU A 123 17.89 -4.32 5.97
N LEU A 124 16.67 -3.88 5.66
CA LEU A 124 15.67 -3.40 6.60
C LEU A 124 14.55 -4.40 6.83
N PHE A 125 14.10 -5.06 5.76
CA PHE A 125 12.87 -5.85 5.76
C PHE A 125 13.11 -7.34 5.69
N ASP A 126 12.24 -8.10 6.37
CA ASP A 126 12.15 -9.54 6.22
C ASP A 126 11.58 -9.88 4.83
N ARG A 127 12.39 -10.53 4.00
CA ARG A 127 12.04 -10.89 2.62
C ARG A 127 10.92 -11.94 2.51
N SER A 128 10.73 -12.76 3.54
CA SER A 128 9.72 -13.81 3.58
C SER A 128 8.35 -13.30 4.02
N ALA A 129 8.33 -12.28 4.89
CA ALA A 129 7.10 -11.71 5.44
C ALA A 129 6.62 -10.45 4.68
N SER A 130 7.54 -9.68 4.13
CA SER A 130 7.24 -8.41 3.45
C SER A 130 6.87 -8.61 1.99
N LEU A 131 5.94 -7.80 1.49
CA LEU A 131 5.45 -7.94 0.12
C LEU A 131 4.81 -6.66 -0.43
N SER A 132 4.83 -6.53 -1.75
CA SER A 132 4.11 -5.48 -2.50
C SER A 132 2.80 -6.02 -3.04
N LEU A 133 1.71 -5.28 -2.84
CA LEU A 133 0.37 -5.60 -3.33
C LEU A 133 -0.06 -4.60 -4.40
N VAL A 134 -0.60 -5.10 -5.51
CA VAL A 134 -1.31 -4.28 -6.49
C VAL A 134 -2.77 -4.16 -6.04
N PRO A 135 -3.30 -2.96 -5.78
CA PRO A 135 -4.71 -2.80 -5.45
C PRO A 135 -5.61 -3.28 -6.59
N GLN A 136 -6.59 -4.10 -6.25
CA GLN A 136 -7.61 -4.57 -7.18
C GLN A 136 -8.83 -3.64 -7.15
N ALA A 137 -9.50 -3.43 -8.27
CA ALA A 137 -10.72 -2.63 -8.27
C ALA A 137 -11.80 -3.28 -7.39
N PHE A 138 -12.38 -2.50 -6.48
CA PHE A 138 -13.51 -2.93 -5.67
C PHE A 138 -14.78 -2.95 -6.54
N THR A 139 -15.38 -4.13 -6.72
CA THR A 139 -16.54 -4.30 -7.62
C THR A 139 -17.88 -4.11 -6.91
N GLY A 140 -17.91 -3.82 -5.60
CA GLY A 140 -19.15 -3.59 -4.84
C GLY A 140 -19.99 -4.84 -4.58
N ARG A 141 -19.63 -5.96 -5.19
CA ARG A 141 -20.09 -7.29 -4.80
C ARG A 141 -19.00 -7.88 -3.93
N LEU A 142 -19.37 -8.68 -2.94
CA LEU A 142 -18.44 -9.62 -2.33
C LEU A 142 -17.91 -10.51 -3.47
N PRO A 143 -16.64 -10.45 -3.94
CA PRO A 143 -16.02 -11.66 -4.42
C PRO A 143 -16.30 -12.73 -3.37
N THR A 144 -16.72 -13.90 -3.82
CA THR A 144 -16.92 -15.09 -2.99
C THR A 144 -15.70 -15.40 -2.12
N ALA A 145 -14.54 -14.79 -2.40
CA ALA A 145 -13.45 -14.60 -1.45
C ALA A 145 -12.94 -13.14 -1.48
N TRP A 146 -13.37 -12.30 -0.53
CA TRP A 146 -12.50 -11.24 -0.02
C TRP A 146 -11.31 -11.92 0.62
N ALA A 147 -10.21 -12.05 -0.13
CA ALA A 147 -9.06 -12.75 0.40
C ALA A 147 -8.33 -11.82 1.36
N ARG A 148 -8.13 -12.29 2.59
CA ARG A 148 -7.26 -11.65 3.56
C ARG A 148 -5.87 -11.49 2.92
N GLY A 149 -5.22 -10.36 3.19
CA GLY A 149 -3.91 -10.02 2.64
C GLY A 149 -3.95 -9.42 1.23
N LEU A 150 -5.11 -9.01 0.72
CA LEU A 150 -5.22 -8.28 -0.55
C LEU A 150 -5.43 -6.78 -0.34
N ALA A 151 -5.00 -6.03 -1.35
CA ALA A 151 -5.25 -4.60 -1.47
C ALA A 151 -6.37 -4.31 -2.47
N TYR A 152 -7.16 -3.27 -2.21
CA TYR A 152 -8.27 -2.85 -3.04
C TYR A 152 -8.27 -1.34 -3.28
N ASP A 153 -8.62 -0.94 -4.50
CA ASP A 153 -9.01 0.42 -4.84
C ASP A 153 -10.54 0.52 -4.80
N LEU A 154 -11.04 1.22 -3.79
CA LEU A 154 -12.47 1.30 -3.49
C LEU A 154 -13.23 2.13 -4.52
N LEU A 155 -12.59 3.15 -5.10
CA LEU A 155 -13.25 4.11 -5.99
C LEU A 155 -12.96 3.84 -7.48
N GLY A 156 -11.83 3.19 -7.80
CA GLY A 156 -11.46 2.82 -9.17
C GLY A 156 -11.21 4.02 -10.07
N LYS A 157 -10.95 5.20 -9.49
CA LYS A 157 -10.70 6.46 -10.21
C LYS A 157 -9.22 6.79 -10.14
N PRO A 158 -8.61 7.28 -11.23
CA PRO A 158 -7.26 7.82 -11.18
C PRO A 158 -7.17 8.98 -10.18
N VAL A 159 -6.16 8.96 -9.32
CA VAL A 159 -5.87 9.98 -8.31
C VAL A 159 -4.41 10.35 -8.38
N ASP A 160 -4.13 11.65 -8.29
CA ASP A 160 -2.77 12.14 -8.14
C ASP A 160 -2.38 12.16 -6.66
N TRP A 161 -1.83 11.04 -6.18
CA TRP A 161 -1.37 10.88 -4.80
C TRP A 161 -0.18 11.78 -4.41
N SER A 162 0.36 12.58 -5.35
CA SER A 162 1.45 13.53 -5.08
C SER A 162 0.96 14.92 -4.63
N SER A 163 -0.34 15.18 -4.80
CA SER A 163 -0.99 16.44 -4.42
C SER A 163 -2.21 16.18 -3.54
N GLY A 164 -2.99 17.22 -3.24
CA GLY A 164 -4.18 17.11 -2.40
C GLY A 164 -3.89 16.87 -0.92
N HIS A 165 -4.75 16.10 -0.28
CA HIS A 165 -4.67 15.76 1.14
C HIS A 165 -4.95 14.27 1.33
N THR A 166 -3.91 13.53 1.75
CA THR A 166 -4.04 12.11 2.08
C THR A 166 -4.10 11.94 3.59
N VAL A 167 -4.99 11.07 4.06
CA VAL A 167 -5.09 10.59 5.44
C VAL A 167 -4.86 9.10 5.44
N PHE A 168 -4.03 8.62 6.35
CA PHE A 168 -3.89 7.20 6.62
C PHE A 168 -4.71 6.80 7.84
N TYR A 169 -5.41 5.67 7.72
CA TYR A 169 -6.16 5.03 8.79
C TYR A 169 -5.64 3.61 9.07
N LEU A 170 -5.53 3.28 10.36
CA LEU A 170 -5.33 1.93 10.86
C LEU A 170 -6.36 1.63 11.95
N GLY A 171 -7.19 0.62 11.69
CA GLY A 171 -8.09 0.06 12.68
C GLY A 171 -7.73 -1.40 12.99
N ARG A 172 -7.85 -1.80 14.25
CA ARG A 172 -7.70 -3.18 14.71
C ARG A 172 -9.06 -3.81 14.98
N ARG A 173 -9.28 -5.03 14.50
CA ARG A 173 -10.48 -5.82 14.81
C ARG A 173 -10.64 -5.96 16.32
N HIS A 174 -11.84 -5.72 16.85
CA HIS A 174 -12.12 -6.02 18.25
C HIS A 174 -11.85 -7.49 18.57
N PRO A 175 -11.14 -7.81 19.67
CA PRO A 175 -10.64 -9.16 19.93
C PRO A 175 -11.76 -10.21 20.05
N HIS A 176 -12.95 -9.81 20.47
CA HIS A 176 -14.12 -10.68 20.64
C HIS A 176 -14.85 -11.01 19.33
N LEU A 177 -14.58 -10.32 18.22
CA LEU A 177 -15.25 -10.57 16.94
C LEU A 177 -14.55 -11.67 16.16
N PRO A 178 -15.24 -12.74 15.73
CA PRO A 178 -14.66 -13.74 14.84
C PRO A 178 -14.14 -13.10 13.54
N PRO A 179 -13.00 -13.54 12.99
CA PRO A 179 -12.42 -12.95 11.77
C PRO A 179 -13.39 -12.87 10.58
N ASP A 180 -14.25 -13.87 10.39
CA ASP A 180 -15.21 -13.86 9.27
C ASP A 180 -16.35 -12.85 9.49
N THR A 181 -16.82 -12.71 10.74
CA THR A 181 -17.79 -11.68 11.11
C THR A 181 -17.21 -10.28 10.93
N PHE A 182 -15.96 -10.09 11.33
CA PHE A 182 -15.22 -8.85 11.11
C PHE A 182 -15.11 -8.52 9.62
N MET A 183 -14.66 -9.46 8.80
CA MET A 183 -14.53 -9.24 7.34
C MET A 183 -15.87 -8.92 6.69
N ALA A 184 -16.97 -9.57 7.11
CA ALA A 184 -18.30 -9.27 6.62
C ALA A 184 -18.77 -7.85 7.00
N ARG A 185 -18.52 -7.43 8.26
CA ARG A 185 -18.82 -6.05 8.71
C ARG A 185 -17.97 -5.01 7.99
N LEU A 186 -16.66 -5.23 7.89
CA LEU A 186 -15.74 -4.34 7.19
C LEU A 186 -16.11 -4.17 5.72
N HIS A 187 -16.54 -5.24 5.05
CA HIS A 187 -17.03 -5.13 3.67
C HIS A 187 -18.25 -4.23 3.56
N ARG A 188 -19.27 -4.42 4.42
CA ARG A 188 -20.46 -3.58 4.45
C ARG A 188 -20.11 -2.12 4.72
N HIS A 189 -19.20 -1.88 5.67
CA HIS A 189 -18.68 -0.57 5.98
C HIS A 189 -18.02 0.09 4.75
N LEU A 190 -17.11 -0.61 4.07
CA LEU A 190 -16.45 -0.11 2.87
C LEU A 190 -17.42 0.15 1.70
N ALA A 191 -18.45 -0.69 1.54
CA ALA A 191 -19.50 -0.44 0.56
C ALA A 191 -20.26 0.86 0.86
N GLU A 192 -20.53 1.13 2.14
CA GLU A 192 -21.19 2.34 2.59
C GLU A 192 -20.29 3.58 2.43
N VAL A 193 -19.01 3.48 2.77
CA VAL A 193 -17.99 4.51 2.49
C VAL A 193 -17.96 4.85 1.01
N ARG A 194 -17.85 3.84 0.13
CA ARG A 194 -17.84 4.02 -1.33
C ARG A 194 -19.10 4.73 -1.83
N ARG A 195 -20.25 4.40 -1.26
CA ARG A 195 -21.54 4.94 -1.67
C ARG A 195 -21.70 6.41 -1.28
N THR A 196 -21.15 6.80 -0.15
CA THR A 196 -21.51 8.08 0.50
C THR A 196 -20.41 9.13 0.44
N LEU A 197 -19.17 8.81 0.81
CA LEU A 197 -18.10 9.80 0.93
C LEU A 197 -17.65 10.47 -0.39
N PRO A 198 -17.81 9.86 -1.59
CA PRO A 198 -17.49 10.58 -2.82
C PRO A 198 -18.33 11.85 -3.04
N ALA A 199 -19.59 11.86 -2.58
CA ALA A 199 -20.42 13.07 -2.63
C ALA A 199 -19.91 14.19 -1.72
N TRP A 200 -19.05 13.86 -0.76
CA TRP A 200 -18.42 14.79 0.18
C TRP A 200 -16.98 15.16 -0.23
N GLY A 201 -16.50 14.64 -1.35
CA GLY A 201 -15.19 14.99 -1.92
C GLY A 201 -14.12 13.90 -1.82
N LEU A 202 -14.43 12.69 -1.34
CA LEU A 202 -13.47 11.59 -1.34
C LEU A 202 -13.24 11.15 -2.78
N ASP A 203 -12.01 11.27 -3.27
CA ASP A 203 -11.66 10.97 -4.66
C ASP A 203 -10.68 9.81 -4.79
N GLY A 204 -9.98 9.43 -3.71
CA GLY A 204 -9.18 8.19 -3.64
C GLY A 204 -9.38 7.41 -2.35
N TYR A 205 -9.38 6.09 -2.45
CA TYR A 205 -9.42 5.21 -1.28
C TYR A 205 -8.78 3.87 -1.62
N LEU A 206 -7.58 3.65 -1.11
CA LEU A 206 -6.86 2.38 -1.24
C LEU A 206 -6.82 1.71 0.13
N THR A 207 -7.14 0.42 0.17
CA THR A 207 -7.16 -0.33 1.43
C THR A 207 -6.41 -1.64 1.32
N LEU A 208 -5.77 -2.04 2.41
CA LEU A 208 -5.27 -3.38 2.63
C LEU A 208 -6.07 -4.01 3.77
N LEU A 209 -6.48 -5.25 3.58
CA LEU A 209 -7.36 -5.95 4.50
C LEU A 209 -6.69 -7.21 4.99
N THR A 210 -6.74 -7.43 6.29
CA THR A 210 -6.25 -8.65 6.93
C THR A 210 -7.34 -9.21 7.83
N GLY A 211 -7.09 -10.36 8.48
CA GLY A 211 -8.04 -10.90 9.46
C GLY A 211 -8.18 -10.04 10.72
N ASP A 212 -7.23 -9.15 10.97
CA ASP A 212 -7.06 -8.46 12.26
C ASP A 212 -6.96 -6.94 12.13
N TYR A 213 -6.59 -6.43 10.95
CA TYR A 213 -6.34 -5.02 10.71
C TYR A 213 -6.96 -4.54 9.40
N HIS A 214 -7.46 -3.31 9.44
CA HIS A 214 -7.88 -2.52 8.30
C HIS A 214 -6.91 -1.34 8.12
N TYR A 215 -6.25 -1.29 6.97
CA TYR A 215 -5.37 -0.19 6.58
C TYR A 215 -6.02 0.58 5.44
N ALA A 216 -6.02 1.92 5.47
CA ALA A 216 -6.55 2.70 4.37
C ALA A 216 -5.78 4.00 4.12
N PHE A 217 -5.51 4.31 2.86
CA PHE A 217 -5.13 5.62 2.38
C PHE A 217 -6.35 6.29 1.76
N LEU A 218 -6.80 7.39 2.36
CA LEU A 218 -7.93 8.19 1.91
C LEU A 218 -7.40 9.48 1.31
N HIS A 219 -7.75 9.76 0.06
CA HIS A 219 -7.35 10.99 -0.62
C HIS A 219 -8.54 11.93 -0.77
N TRP A 220 -8.24 13.22 -0.61
CA TRP A 220 -9.15 14.34 -0.77
C TRP A 220 -8.46 15.45 -1.57
N PRO A 221 -9.20 16.26 -2.34
CA PRO A 221 -8.63 17.39 -3.06
C PRO A 221 -7.97 18.44 -2.16
N ALA A 222 -8.44 18.58 -0.91
CA ALA A 222 -7.91 19.52 0.06
C ALA A 222 -8.29 19.11 1.50
N PRO A 223 -7.56 19.57 2.53
CA PRO A 223 -7.86 19.27 3.94
C PRO A 223 -9.29 19.68 4.34
N GLY A 224 -9.75 20.86 3.90
CA GLY A 224 -11.10 21.32 4.22
C GLY A 224 -12.23 20.44 3.63
N ALA A 225 -11.96 19.67 2.56
CA ALA A 225 -12.94 18.70 2.06
C ALA A 225 -13.05 17.49 3.00
N HIS A 226 -11.91 16.97 3.45
CA HIS A 226 -11.83 15.94 4.48
C HIS A 226 -12.55 16.38 5.76
N ASP A 227 -12.23 17.56 6.30
CA ASP A 227 -12.77 18.03 7.58
C ASP A 227 -14.29 18.17 7.54
N ARG A 228 -14.83 18.74 6.45
CA ARG A 228 -16.28 18.83 6.24
C ARG A 228 -16.93 17.46 6.14
N ALA A 229 -16.31 16.52 5.43
CA ALA A 229 -16.84 15.17 5.29
C ALA A 229 -16.89 14.46 6.65
N MET A 230 -15.82 14.54 7.45
CA MET A 230 -15.72 13.89 8.76
C MET A 230 -16.62 14.54 9.82
N ALA A 231 -16.91 15.84 9.70
CA ALA A 231 -17.86 16.55 10.57
C ALA A 231 -19.33 16.37 10.14
N SER A 232 -19.59 15.85 8.94
CA SER A 232 -20.95 15.65 8.45
C SER A 232 -21.69 14.51 9.19
N PRO A 233 -23.04 14.51 9.18
CA PRO A 233 -23.81 13.38 9.74
C PRO A 233 -23.42 12.01 9.13
N VAL A 234 -23.07 11.99 7.85
CA VAL A 234 -22.60 10.78 7.14
C VAL A 234 -21.24 10.33 7.68
N GLY A 235 -20.29 11.25 7.84
CA GLY A 235 -18.96 10.95 8.39
C GLY A 235 -19.03 10.45 9.83
N LEU A 236 -19.87 11.08 10.66
CA LEU A 236 -20.11 10.66 12.04
C LEU A 236 -20.73 9.25 12.10
N ALA A 237 -21.75 8.97 11.28
CA ALA A 237 -22.38 7.66 11.22
C ALA A 237 -21.40 6.56 10.77
N LEU A 238 -20.54 6.83 9.78
CA LEU A 238 -19.51 5.90 9.34
C LEU A 238 -18.49 5.60 10.45
N ARG A 239 -18.02 6.63 11.17
CA ARG A 239 -17.10 6.45 12.30
C ARG A 239 -17.75 5.64 13.43
N GLN A 240 -19.02 5.90 13.71
CA GLN A 240 -19.77 5.14 14.71
C GLN A 240 -19.92 3.67 14.29
N ASP A 241 -20.27 3.38 13.04
CA ASP A 241 -20.33 2.01 12.51
C ASP A 241 -18.96 1.31 12.63
N ALA A 242 -17.86 1.99 12.25
CA ALA A 242 -16.50 1.47 12.39
C ALA A 242 -16.18 1.12 13.85
N ALA A 243 -16.47 2.02 14.80
CA ALA A 243 -16.17 1.83 16.23
C ALA A 243 -16.86 0.60 16.84
N GLU A 244 -17.97 0.11 16.27
CA GLU A 244 -18.60 -1.12 16.73
C GLU A 244 -17.76 -2.38 16.49
N PHE A 245 -16.82 -2.36 15.56
CA PHE A 245 -16.04 -3.54 15.17
C PHE A 245 -14.53 -3.31 15.01
N LEU A 246 -14.10 -2.05 15.06
CA LEU A 246 -12.71 -1.62 15.02
C LEU A 246 -12.36 -0.79 16.27
N GLU A 247 -11.14 -1.00 16.75
CA GLU A 247 -10.41 -0.09 17.61
C GLU A 247 -9.53 0.81 16.73
N ASP A 248 -9.70 2.12 16.86
CA ASP A 248 -8.89 3.09 16.13
C ASP A 248 -7.48 3.11 16.70
N LEU A 249 -6.51 2.64 15.92
CA LEU A 249 -5.09 2.71 16.30
C LEU A 249 -4.44 3.96 15.73
N MET A 250 -4.72 4.34 14.48
CA MET A 250 -4.06 5.50 13.87
C MET A 250 -5.00 6.22 12.89
N TRP A 251 -5.00 7.55 12.99
CA TRP A 251 -5.61 8.46 12.03
C TRP A 251 -4.64 9.63 11.82
N SER A 252 -3.87 9.59 10.73
CA SER A 252 -2.80 10.57 10.48
C SER A 252 -2.94 11.19 9.10
N GLY A 253 -3.02 12.51 9.06
CA GLY A 253 -2.79 13.26 7.82
C GLY A 253 -1.35 13.05 7.34
N ALA A 254 -1.16 12.94 6.02
CA ALA A 254 0.16 12.86 5.43
C ALA A 254 0.87 14.22 5.57
N GLN A 255 2.03 14.22 6.21
CA GLN A 255 2.88 15.41 6.34
C GLN A 255 4.10 15.32 5.42
N ARG A 256 4.65 16.46 5.02
CA ARG A 256 5.84 16.46 4.16
C ARG A 256 7.03 15.89 4.94
N TYR A 257 7.75 14.94 4.33
CA TYR A 257 8.97 14.41 4.91
C TYR A 257 10.03 15.50 5.10
N ASP A 258 10.56 15.62 6.31
CA ASP A 258 11.51 16.63 6.75
C ASP A 258 12.89 16.06 7.10
N GLY A 259 13.09 14.75 6.88
CA GLY A 259 14.31 14.04 7.25
C GLY A 259 14.12 13.02 8.37
N TRP A 260 12.91 12.93 8.94
CA TRP A 260 12.59 11.98 9.98
C TRP A 260 11.18 11.38 9.88
N ILE A 261 10.95 10.29 10.61
CA ILE A 261 9.64 9.64 10.75
C ILE A 261 9.53 8.94 12.11
N GLU A 262 8.45 9.21 12.82
CA GLU A 262 8.07 8.62 14.11
C GLU A 262 6.95 7.57 13.97
N PRO A 263 6.81 6.64 14.92
CA PRO A 263 5.63 5.80 15.01
C PRO A 263 4.36 6.64 15.15
N GLY A 264 3.31 6.25 14.44
CA GLY A 264 2.05 6.99 14.35
C GLY A 264 2.04 8.07 13.28
N GLU A 265 3.09 8.19 12.46
CA GLU A 265 3.15 9.20 11.39
C GLU A 265 2.94 8.61 10.01
N CYS A 266 2.28 9.41 9.16
CA CYS A 266 2.22 9.24 7.72
C CYS A 266 2.96 10.40 7.07
N ILE A 267 3.99 10.12 6.26
CA ILE A 267 4.74 11.13 5.53
C ILE A 267 4.51 11.00 4.02
N ILE A 268 4.59 12.11 3.30
CA ILE A 268 4.76 12.16 1.85
C ILE A 268 6.21 12.54 1.51
N VAL A 269 6.86 11.67 0.74
CA VAL A 269 8.26 11.85 0.33
C VAL A 269 8.33 12.90 -0.80
N PRO A 270 9.12 13.98 -0.66
CA PRO A 270 9.25 14.99 -1.70
C PRO A 270 10.04 14.44 -2.88
N LEU A 271 9.38 14.35 -4.03
CA LEU A 271 9.98 13.86 -5.26
C LEU A 271 10.38 15.02 -6.17
N PRO A 272 11.47 14.89 -6.96
CA PRO A 272 11.82 15.90 -7.94
C PRO A 272 10.68 16.07 -8.95
N PRO A 273 10.48 17.28 -9.50
CA PRO A 273 9.51 17.46 -10.57
C PRO A 273 9.87 16.54 -11.74
N PRO A 274 8.87 16.13 -12.55
CA PRO A 274 9.13 15.40 -13.78
C PRO A 274 10.20 16.09 -14.62
N PRO A 275 11.11 15.34 -15.27
CA PRO A 275 11.94 15.95 -16.31
C PRO A 275 11.01 16.54 -17.37
N SER A 276 11.23 17.81 -17.73
CA SER A 276 10.50 18.46 -18.80
C SER A 276 10.59 17.62 -20.08
N PRO A 277 9.50 17.53 -20.88
CA PRO A 277 9.57 16.86 -22.17
C PRO A 277 10.72 17.48 -22.97
N ARG A 278 11.64 16.65 -23.48
CA ARG A 278 12.67 17.17 -24.38
C ARG A 278 11.94 17.80 -25.57
N PRO A 279 12.31 19.04 -25.97
CA PRO A 279 11.76 19.60 -27.19
C PRO A 279 12.01 18.61 -28.34
N PRO A 280 11.08 18.49 -29.29
CA PRO A 280 11.28 17.63 -30.44
C PRO A 280 12.62 18.00 -31.09
N LYS A 281 13.43 16.99 -31.44
CA LYS A 281 14.63 17.25 -32.23
C LYS A 281 14.18 17.98 -33.48
N ALA A 282 14.74 19.17 -33.71
CA ALA A 282 14.55 19.87 -34.97
C ALA A 282 14.95 18.92 -36.12
N PRO A 283 14.20 18.91 -37.23
CA PRO A 283 14.46 18.04 -38.36
C PRO A 283 15.86 18.22 -38.95
#